data_AF-C6LLY7-F1
#
_entry.id   AF-C6LLY7-F1
#
_cell.length_a   1.000
_cell.length_b   1.000
_cell.length_c   1.000
_cell.angle_alpha   90.00
_cell.angle_beta   90.00
_cell.angle_gamma   90.00
#
_symmetry.space_group_name_H-M   'P 1'
#
loop_
_entity.id
_entity.type
_entity.pdbx_description
1 polymer ?
#
loop_
_entity_poly.entity_id
_entity_poly.type
_entity_poly.pdbx_seq_one_letter_code
_entity_poly.pdbx_strand_id
1 'polypeptide(L)'
;MWFIMEMSGGVKMTTSDMIRELCEKMNISISELARRIGQSPQNFNKKLQRGTVSVEEMITIANVLGITFEQRFILENGSEIRFNNIGGR
;
A
#
# COMPACT_ATOMS: atom_id res chain seq x y z
N MET A 1 15.84 -19.82 -18.42
CA MET A 1 14.54 -19.62 -19.08
C MET A 1 13.42 -19.27 -18.08
N TRP A 2 13.65 -18.37 -17.12
CA TRP A 2 12.65 -17.60 -16.34
C TRP A 2 13.32 -16.32 -15.78
N PHE A 3 14.50 -15.97 -16.31
CA PHE A 3 15.38 -14.90 -15.81
C PHE A 3 15.64 -13.82 -16.88
N ILE A 4 14.99 -13.94 -18.03
CA ILE A 4 15.07 -12.98 -19.13
C ILE A 4 13.64 -12.82 -19.67
N MET A 5 12.79 -12.12 -18.95
CA MET A 5 11.56 -11.53 -19.51
C MET A 5 11.09 -10.44 -18.54
N GLU A 6 10.81 -9.26 -19.11
CA GLU A 6 10.39 -8.00 -18.46
C GLU A 6 11.51 -7.07 -17.93
N MET A 7 12.43 -6.70 -18.82
CA MET A 7 12.98 -5.33 -18.83
C MET A 7 12.38 -4.57 -20.03
N SER A 8 11.13 -4.15 -19.89
CA SER A 8 10.47 -3.21 -20.79
C SER A 8 9.63 -2.22 -19.96
N GLY A 9 10.26 -1.12 -19.53
CA GLY A 9 9.68 0.22 -19.57
C GLY A 9 8.38 0.52 -18.83
N GLY A 10 8.20 0.04 -17.60
CA GLY A 10 7.18 0.54 -16.68
C GLY A 10 7.38 -0.06 -15.30
N VAL A 11 7.51 0.77 -14.26
CA VAL A 11 7.59 0.27 -12.88
C VAL A 11 6.23 -0.33 -12.53
N LYS A 12 6.10 -1.67 -12.59
CA LYS A 12 4.96 -2.40 -12.02
C LYS A 12 5.06 -2.32 -10.50
N MET A 13 4.68 -1.18 -9.93
CA MET A 13 4.60 -1.03 -8.48
C MET A 13 3.34 -1.75 -8.00
N THR A 14 3.52 -2.80 -7.19
CA THR A 14 2.38 -3.48 -6.55
C THR A 14 2.03 -2.81 -5.22
N THR A 15 0.84 -3.08 -4.69
CA THR A 15 0.45 -2.66 -3.33
C THR A 15 1.48 -3.12 -2.29
N SER A 16 2.04 -4.32 -2.48
CA SER A 16 3.05 -4.87 -1.59
C SER A 16 4.37 -4.09 -1.66
N ASP A 17 4.76 -3.62 -2.84
CA ASP A 17 5.97 -2.80 -3.00
C ASP A 17 5.80 -1.43 -2.38
N MET A 18 4.62 -0.81 -2.52
CA MET A 18 4.28 0.44 -1.81
C MET A 18 4.39 0.28 -0.29
N ILE A 19 3.90 -0.83 0.26
CA ILE A 19 3.96 -1.09 1.71
C ILE A 19 5.41 -1.31 2.16
N ARG A 20 6.25 -1.99 1.36
CA ARG A 20 7.67 -2.17 1.68
C ARG A 20 8.42 -0.85 1.67
N GLU A 21 8.25 -0.05 0.62
CA GLU A 21 8.86 1.28 0.54
C GLU A 21 8.40 2.19 1.69
N LEU A 22 7.12 2.11 2.08
CA LEU A 22 6.60 2.83 3.24
C LEU A 22 7.30 2.41 4.54
N CYS A 23 7.48 1.10 4.76
CA CYS A 23 8.18 0.59 5.94
C CYS A 23 9.64 1.08 6.00
N GLU A 24 10.33 1.08 4.86
CA GLU A 24 11.69 1.61 4.73
C GLU A 24 11.76 3.10 5.07
N LYS A 25 10.87 3.92 4.50
CA LYS A 25 10.81 5.37 4.77
C LYS A 25 10.46 5.70 6.22
N MET A 26 9.63 4.88 6.84
CA MET A 26 9.22 5.04 8.24
C MET A 26 10.20 4.38 9.23
N ASN A 27 11.25 3.71 8.74
CA ASN A 27 12.22 2.97 9.54
C ASN A 27 11.56 1.96 10.51
N ILE A 28 10.57 1.21 10.03
CA ILE A 28 9.89 0.15 10.78
C ILE A 28 9.94 -1.16 10.01
N SER A 29 9.89 -2.29 10.73
CA SER A 29 9.76 -3.60 10.08
C SER A 29 8.32 -3.88 9.65
N ILE A 30 8.14 -4.74 8.64
CA ILE A 30 6.82 -5.25 8.23
C ILE A 30 6.11 -5.94 9.41
N SER A 31 6.87 -6.63 10.27
CA SER A 31 6.32 -7.29 11.46
C SER A 31 5.80 -6.28 12.49
N GLU A 32 6.47 -5.14 12.64
CA GLU A 32 6.01 -4.05 13.50
C GLU A 32 4.74 -3.42 12.92
N LEU A 33 4.72 -3.13 11.61
CA LEU A 33 3.52 -2.63 10.94
C LEU A 33 2.33 -3.59 11.13
N ALA A 34 2.54 -4.90 10.93
CA ALA A 34 1.51 -5.92 11.11
C ALA A 34 0.88 -5.86 12.52
N ARG A 35 1.72 -5.71 13.56
CA ARG A 35 1.25 -5.58 14.95
C ARG A 35 0.44 -4.31 15.16
N ARG A 36 0.86 -3.18 14.60
CA ARG A 36 0.15 -1.90 14.70
C ARG A 36 -1.25 -1.96 14.10
N ILE A 37 -1.42 -2.68 12.99
CA ILE A 37 -2.73 -2.88 12.36
C ILE A 37 -3.54 -4.06 12.95
N GLY A 38 -3.10 -4.62 14.09
CA GLY A 38 -3.82 -5.70 14.78
C GLY A 38 -3.72 -7.08 14.12
N GLN A 39 -2.70 -7.32 13.29
CA GLN A 39 -2.48 -8.60 12.61
C GLN A 39 -1.23 -9.32 13.10
N SER A 40 -1.20 -10.64 12.92
CA SER A 40 0.05 -11.40 13.07
C SER A 40 1.00 -11.11 11.89
N PRO A 41 2.32 -11.02 12.12
CA PRO A 41 3.30 -10.87 11.03
C PRO A 41 3.18 -11.94 9.94
N GLN A 42 2.82 -13.17 10.31
CA GLN A 42 2.64 -14.28 9.37
C GLN A 42 1.43 -14.07 8.45
N ASN A 43 0.30 -13.59 8.98
CA ASN A 43 -0.88 -13.30 8.17
C ASN A 43 -0.60 -12.16 7.20
N PHE A 44 0.00 -11.08 7.70
CA PHE A 44 0.28 -9.90 6.88
C PHE A 44 1.29 -10.20 5.77
N ASN A 45 2.37 -10.93 6.07
CA ASN A 45 3.32 -11.37 5.04
C ASN A 45 2.67 -12.24 3.96
N LYS A 46 1.75 -13.14 4.32
CA LYS A 46 0.98 -13.92 3.34
C LYS A 46 0.11 -13.03 2.46
N LYS A 47 -0.53 -11.99 3.02
CA LYS A 47 -1.30 -11.01 2.23
C LYS A 47 -0.42 -10.25 1.25
N LEU A 48 0.77 -9.81 1.69
CA LEU A 48 1.73 -9.13 0.82
C LEU A 48 2.22 -10.03 -0.33
N GLN A 49 2.45 -11.32 -0.07
CA GLN A 49 2.83 -12.27 -1.11
C GLN A 49 1.70 -12.55 -2.10
N ARG A 50 0.45 -12.59 -1.63
CA ARG A 50 -0.74 -12.84 -2.46
C ARG A 50 -1.27 -11.60 -3.16
N GLY A 51 -0.83 -10.39 -2.77
CA GLY A 51 -1.35 -9.13 -3.28
C GLY A 51 -2.79 -8.83 -2.82
N THR A 52 -3.18 -9.30 -1.64
CA THR A 52 -4.58 -9.23 -1.15
C THR A 52 -4.77 -8.22 -0.01
N VAL A 53 -3.94 -7.19 0.07
CA VAL A 53 -4.14 -6.10 1.03
C VAL A 53 -5.23 -5.18 0.50
N SER A 54 -6.30 -4.97 1.27
CA SER A 54 -7.44 -4.15 0.84
C SER A 54 -7.18 -2.65 1.00
N VAL A 55 -8.02 -1.83 0.36
CA VAL A 55 -8.01 -0.36 0.57
C VAL A 55 -8.28 0.00 2.04
N GLU A 56 -9.18 -0.73 2.71
CA GLU A 56 -9.44 -0.55 4.15
C GLU A 56 -8.20 -0.80 5.01
N GLU A 57 -7.40 -1.79 4.64
CA GLU A 57 -6.10 -2.04 5.29
C GLU A 57 -5.11 -0.91 5.01
N MET A 58 -5.08 -0.35 3.79
CA MET A 58 -4.25 0.82 3.48
C MET A 58 -4.63 2.04 4.31
N ILE A 59 -5.93 2.29 4.51
CA ILE A 59 -6.43 3.34 5.41
C ILE A 59 -5.98 3.07 6.85
N THR A 60 -6.11 1.83 7.31
CA THR A 60 -5.71 1.43 8.67
C THR A 60 -4.22 1.65 8.88
N ILE A 61 -3.38 1.26 7.91
CA ILE A 61 -1.94 1.53 7.89
C ILE A 61 -1.69 3.04 7.99
N ALA A 62 -2.40 3.85 7.21
CA ALA A 62 -2.22 5.29 7.22
C ALA A 62 -2.55 5.90 8.59
N ASN A 63 -3.66 5.48 9.19
CA ASN A 63 -4.10 5.95 10.50
C ASN A 63 -3.11 5.59 11.61
N VAL A 64 -2.60 4.34 11.66
CA VAL A 64 -1.67 3.91 12.72
C VAL A 64 -0.27 4.51 12.57
N LEU A 65 0.09 4.95 11.36
CA LEU A 65 1.36 5.62 11.08
C LEU A 65 1.25 7.15 11.13
N GLY A 66 0.04 7.71 11.30
CA GLY A 66 -0.18 9.15 11.31
C GLY A 66 0.10 9.82 9.96
N ILE A 67 -0.10 9.09 8.86
CA ILE A 67 0.12 9.58 7.49
C ILE A 67 -1.21 9.72 6.74
N THR A 68 -1.17 10.42 5.61
CA THR A 68 -2.30 10.52 4.69
C THR A 68 -2.18 9.49 3.59
N PHE A 69 -3.22 8.68 3.40
CA PHE A 69 -3.44 7.89 2.20
C PHE A 69 -4.53 8.54 1.36
N GLU A 70 -4.24 8.74 0.08
CA GLU A 70 -5.17 9.33 -0.87
C GLU A 70 -5.22 8.49 -2.15
N GLN A 71 -6.43 8.22 -2.62
CA GLN A 71 -6.70 7.55 -3.88
C GLN A 71 -7.61 8.44 -4.73
N ARG A 72 -7.25 8.63 -6.01
CA ARG A 72 -8.00 9.47 -6.95
C ARG A 72 -8.19 8.78 -8.28
N PHE A 73 -9.39 8.90 -8.83
CA PHE A 73 -9.66 8.66 -10.24
C PHE A 73 -9.82 10.01 -10.92
N ILE A 74 -9.08 10.23 -12.00
CA ILE A 74 -9.18 11.43 -12.83
C ILE A 74 -9.90 11.00 -14.11
N LEU A 75 -11.05 11.61 -14.39
CA LEU A 75 -11.83 11.37 -15.60
C LEU A 75 -11.26 12.19 -16.77
N GLU A 76 -11.56 11.80 -18.00
CA GLU A 76 -11.05 12.48 -19.21
C GLU A 76 -11.44 13.97 -19.27
N ASN A 77 -12.56 14.34 -18.67
CA ASN A 77 -13.02 15.73 -18.57
C ASN A 77 -12.34 16.54 -17.44
N GLY A 78 -11.38 15.95 -16.74
CA GLY A 78 -10.66 16.56 -15.62
C GLY A 78 -11.39 16.54 -14.28
N SER A 79 -12.60 15.96 -14.20
CA SER A 79 -13.27 15.74 -12.91
C SER A 79 -12.60 14.62 -12.11
N GLU A 80 -12.67 14.68 -10.79
CA GLU A 80 -12.00 13.73 -9.90
C GLU A 80 -12.98 13.04 -8.94
N ILE A 81 -12.84 11.71 -8.80
CA ILE A 81 -13.41 10.95 -7.69
C ILE A 81 -12.26 10.69 -6.72
N ARG A 82 -12.30 11.31 -5.54
CA ARG A 82 -11.24 11.22 -4.52
C ARG A 82 -11.73 10.55 -3.24
N PHE A 83 -10.83 9.80 -2.63
CA PHE A 83 -11.01 9.18 -1.33
C PHE A 83 -9.73 9.34 -0.51
N ASN A 84 -9.84 9.74 0.75
CA ASN A 84 -8.70 9.81 1.68
C ASN A 84 -9.10 9.40 3.10
N ASN A 85 -8.09 9.07 3.92
CA ASN A 85 -8.31 8.64 5.30
C ASN A 85 -8.59 9.79 6.30
N ILE A 86 -8.45 11.05 5.90
CA ILE A 86 -8.50 12.19 6.82
C ILE A 86 -9.92 12.73 7.02
N GLY A 87 -10.87 12.38 6.16
CA GLY A 87 -12.20 13.01 6.14
C GLY A 87 -12.11 14.49 5.73
N GLY A 88 -13.12 15.00 5.03
CA GLY A 88 -13.16 16.41 4.65
C GLY A 88 -13.17 17.30 5.90
N ARG A 89 -12.02 17.90 6.23
CA ARG A 89 -11.93 19.14 7.01
C ARG A 89 -11.80 20.30 6.04
#